data_AF-A0A2N1QC88-F1
#
_entry.id   AF-A0A2N1QC88-F1
#
_cell.length_a   1.000
_cell.length_b   1.000
_cell.length_c   1.000
_cell.angle_alpha   90.00
_cell.angle_beta   90.00
_cell.angle_gamma   90.00
#
_symmetry.space_group_name_H-M   'P 1'
#
loop_
_entity.id
_entity.type
_entity.pdbx_description
1 polymer ?
#
loop_
_entity_poly.entity_id
_entity_poly.type
_entity_poly.pdbx_seq_one_letter_code
_entity_poly.pdbx_strand_id
1 'polypeptide(L)'
;MKIEHEYKRLKSLFSLVDESKTELVDNLIYQAAFMKVELDKLQEQIRKHGAIQISSKGTQRQTEAAKYYTKLVNSYGAVIKTLNTILGTQVDDGDDAFDEFLKRANE
;
A
#
# COMPACT_ATOMS: atom_id res chain seq x y z
N MET A 1 -8.82 8.29 -6.14
CA MET A 1 -8.98 8.58 -4.69
C MET A 1 -8.06 9.74 -4.30
N LYS A 2 -8.47 10.64 -3.38
CA LYS A 2 -7.58 11.69 -2.84
C LYS A 2 -6.93 11.20 -1.54
N ILE A 3 -5.69 11.61 -1.29
CA ILE A 3 -4.90 11.21 -0.11
C ILE A 3 -5.67 11.47 1.19
N GLU A 4 -6.26 12.66 1.34
CA GLU A 4 -7.06 13.04 2.51
C GLU A 4 -8.22 12.09 2.84
N HIS A 5 -8.86 11.51 1.82
CA HIS A 5 -9.97 10.57 2.05
C HIS A 5 -9.43 9.25 2.60
N GLU A 6 -8.32 8.77 2.05
CA GLU A 6 -7.69 7.54 2.51
C GLU A 6 -7.06 7.71 3.89
N TYR A 7 -6.44 8.88 4.15
CA TYR A 7 -5.92 9.22 5.46
C TYR A 7 -7.03 9.20 6.52
N LYS A 8 -8.19 9.82 6.26
CA LYS A 8 -9.33 9.77 7.18
C LYS A 8 -9.86 8.34 7.37
N ARG A 9 -9.94 7.56 6.30
CA ARG A 9 -10.35 6.15 6.35
C ARG A 9 -9.42 5.36 7.26
N LEU A 10 -8.11 5.42 7.00
CA LEU A 10 -7.11 4.75 7.82
C LEU A 10 -7.16 5.26 9.25
N LYS A 11 -7.13 6.58 9.50
CA LYS A 11 -7.18 7.17 10.83
C LYS A 11 -8.37 6.70 11.67
N SER A 12 -9.54 6.48 11.07
CA SER A 12 -10.69 5.90 11.77
C SER A 12 -10.46 4.47 12.27
N LEU A 13 -9.61 3.69 11.60
CA LEU A 13 -9.19 2.34 12.03
C LEU A 13 -8.16 2.39 13.17
N PHE A 14 -7.52 3.54 13.39
CA PHE A 14 -6.49 3.75 14.41
C PHE A 14 -6.96 4.64 15.58
N SER A 15 -8.27 4.80 15.80
CA SER A 15 -8.81 5.73 16.82
C SER A 15 -8.60 5.29 18.28
N LEU A 16 -8.12 4.06 18.51
CA LEU A 16 -7.93 3.48 19.84
C LEU A 16 -6.46 3.53 20.32
N VAL A 17 -5.60 4.28 19.63
CA VAL A 17 -4.17 4.37 19.96
C VAL A 17 -3.93 5.28 21.15
N ASP A 18 -3.05 4.82 22.04
CA ASP A 18 -2.51 5.56 23.18
C ASP A 18 -1.98 6.95 22.76
N GLU A 19 -2.33 7.99 23.53
CA GLU A 19 -1.92 9.38 23.29
C GLU A 19 -0.40 9.57 23.23
N SER A 20 0.38 8.68 23.83
CA SER A 20 1.84 8.74 23.78
C SER A 20 2.45 8.39 22.41
N LYS A 21 1.67 7.76 21.51
CA LYS A 21 2.15 7.29 20.18
C LYS A 21 1.50 8.03 19.00
N THR A 22 0.68 9.03 19.27
CA THR A 22 -0.26 9.57 18.27
C THR A 22 0.44 10.25 17.11
N GLU A 23 1.51 11.03 17.33
CA GLU A 23 2.21 11.74 16.25
C GLU A 23 2.93 10.80 15.28
N LEU A 24 3.65 9.79 15.81
CA LEU A 24 4.33 8.79 14.99
C LEU A 24 3.32 8.00 14.15
N VAL A 25 2.22 7.58 14.78
CA VAL A 25 1.15 6.83 14.12
C VAL A 25 0.46 7.69 13.06
N ASP A 26 0.19 8.96 13.34
CA ASP A 26 -0.46 9.87 12.39
C ASP A 26 0.39 10.05 11.12
N ASN A 27 1.71 10.21 11.28
CA ASN A 27 2.64 10.28 10.16
C ASN A 27 2.67 8.99 9.34
N LEU A 28 2.68 7.81 9.99
CA LEU A 28 2.63 6.52 9.31
C LEU A 28 1.31 6.31 8.56
N ILE A 29 0.18 6.74 9.13
CA ILE A 29 -1.15 6.70 8.48
C ILE A 29 -1.18 7.58 7.24
N TYR A 30 -0.68 8.82 7.34
CA TYR A 30 -0.61 9.72 6.19
C TYR A 30 0.28 9.15 5.09
N GLN A 31 1.43 8.59 5.47
CA GLN A 31 2.33 7.95 4.52
C GLN A 31 1.69 6.71 3.86
N ALA A 32 0.95 5.89 4.60
CA ALA A 32 0.19 4.76 4.06
C ALA A 32 -0.89 5.24 3.08
N ALA A 33 -1.61 6.32 3.41
CA ALA A 33 -2.62 6.91 2.54
C ALA A 33 -2.03 7.44 1.23
N PHE A 34 -0.89 8.12 1.31
CA PHE A 34 -0.15 8.57 0.12
C PHE A 34 0.23 7.38 -0.76
N MET A 35 0.84 6.34 -0.18
CA MET A 35 1.28 5.17 -0.94
C MET A 35 0.09 4.43 -1.59
N LYS A 36 -1.05 4.30 -0.89
CA LYS A 36 -2.23 3.65 -1.47
C LYS A 36 -2.75 4.40 -2.70
N VAL A 37 -2.82 5.73 -2.64
CA VAL A 37 -3.24 6.55 -3.79
C VAL A 37 -2.27 6.42 -4.96
N GLU A 38 -0.96 6.39 -4.71
CA GLU A 38 0.04 6.18 -5.76
C GLU A 38 -0.03 4.76 -6.34
N LEU A 39 -0.30 3.73 -5.53
CA LEU A 39 -0.53 2.36 -6.00
C LEU A 39 -1.73 2.28 -6.95
N ASP A 40 -2.84 2.97 -6.65
CA ASP A 40 -4.02 3.00 -7.52
C ASP A 40 -3.68 3.61 -8.90
N LYS A 41 -2.93 4.72 -8.90
CA LYS A 41 -2.49 5.37 -10.16
C LYS A 41 -1.57 4.45 -10.96
N LEU A 42 -0.62 3.79 -10.32
CA LEU A 42 0.29 2.85 -10.98
C LEU A 42 -0.48 1.65 -11.53
N GLN A 43 -1.47 1.13 -10.79
CA GLN A 43 -2.33 0.05 -11.26
C GLN A 43 -3.14 0.47 -12.48
N GLU A 44 -3.67 1.69 -12.53
CA GLU A 44 -4.34 2.23 -13.71
C GLU A 44 -3.40 2.31 -14.92
N GLN A 45 -2.17 2.78 -14.73
CA GLN A 45 -1.15 2.79 -15.79
C GLN A 45 -0.84 1.39 -16.31
N ILE A 46 -0.68 0.41 -15.40
CA ILE A 46 -0.42 -0.99 -15.76
C ILE A 46 -1.62 -1.60 -16.49
N ARG A 47 -2.86 -1.32 -16.06
CA ARG A 47 -4.08 -1.78 -16.75
C ARG A 47 -4.17 -1.22 -18.16
N LYS A 48 -3.81 0.05 -18.34
CA LYS A 48 -3.91 0.75 -19.64
C LYS A 48 -2.79 0.38 -20.61
N HIS A 49 -1.56 0.21 -20.12
CA HIS A 49 -0.36 0.10 -20.97
C HIS A 49 0.34 -1.26 -20.89
N GLY A 50 -0.11 -2.13 -19.97
CA GLY A 50 0.52 -3.42 -19.70
C GLY A 50 1.68 -3.33 -18.71
N ALA A 51 1.93 -4.43 -18.01
CA ALA A 51 3.09 -4.59 -17.13
C ALA A 51 4.39 -4.91 -17.89
N ILE A 52 4.27 -5.41 -19.11
CA ILE A 52 5.38 -5.86 -19.95
C ILE A 52 5.32 -5.12 -21.29
N GLN A 53 6.46 -4.56 -21.70
CA GLN A 53 6.68 -4.02 -23.03
C GLN A 53 7.53 -5.00 -23.83
N ILE A 54 7.14 -5.24 -25.09
CA ILE A 54 7.87 -6.08 -26.04
C ILE A 54 8.52 -5.17 -27.07
N SER A 55 9.84 -5.30 -27.25
CA SER A 55 10.56 -4.56 -28.29
C SER A 55 10.25 -5.11 -29.69
N SER A 56 10.58 -4.36 -30.73
CA SER A 56 10.48 -4.82 -32.11
C SER A 56 11.32 -6.09 -32.41
N LYS A 57 12.30 -6.39 -31.56
CA LYS A 57 13.15 -7.60 -31.63
C LYS A 57 12.64 -8.75 -30.75
N GLY A 58 11.46 -8.62 -30.14
CA GLY A 58 10.85 -9.63 -29.27
C GLY A 58 11.36 -9.65 -27.83
N THR A 59 12.26 -8.75 -27.45
CA THR A 59 12.75 -8.67 -26.06
C THR A 59 11.66 -8.13 -25.14
N GLN A 60 11.35 -8.84 -24.06
CA GLN A 60 10.39 -8.41 -23.06
C GLN A 60 11.09 -7.66 -21.93
N ARG A 61 10.48 -6.56 -21.47
CA ARG A 61 10.93 -5.80 -20.28
C ARG A 61 9.73 -5.33 -19.48
N GLN A 62 9.88 -5.32 -18.17
CA GLN A 62 8.88 -4.74 -17.28
C GLN A 62 8.79 -3.22 -17.48
N THR A 63 7.57 -2.67 -17.47
CA THR A 63 7.35 -1.22 -17.57
C THR A 63 7.77 -0.50 -16.30
N GLU A 64 8.11 0.79 -16.40
CA GLU A 64 8.50 1.60 -15.24
C GLU A 64 7.36 1.68 -14.21
N ALA A 65 6.11 1.76 -14.67
CA ALA A 65 4.94 1.70 -13.79
C ALA A 65 4.88 0.39 -13.00
N ALA A 66 5.11 -0.75 -13.66
CA ALA A 66 5.11 -2.05 -12.99
C ALA A 66 6.30 -2.22 -12.03
N LYS A 67 7.50 -1.73 -12.38
CA LYS A 67 8.66 -1.73 -11.47
C LYS A 67 8.39 -0.89 -10.23
N TYR A 68 7.86 0.32 -10.42
CA TYR A 68 7.59 1.20 -9.30
C TYR A 68 6.46 0.66 -8.43
N TYR A 69 5.42 0.08 -9.02
CA TYR A 69 4.34 -0.58 -8.30
C TYR A 69 4.89 -1.67 -7.36
N THR A 70 5.76 -2.56 -7.86
CA THR A 70 6.38 -3.62 -7.04
C THR A 70 7.17 -3.05 -5.87
N LYS A 71 7.96 -1.99 -6.10
CA LYS A 71 8.71 -1.34 -5.00
C LYS A 71 7.77 -0.71 -3.98
N LEU A 72 6.75 0.02 -4.45
CA LEU A 72 5.84 0.77 -3.61
C LEU A 72 4.92 -0.13 -2.79
N VAL A 73 4.42 -1.23 -3.36
CA VAL A 73 3.52 -2.16 -2.65
C VAL A 73 4.24 -2.87 -1.51
N ASN A 74 5.53 -3.18 -1.68
CA ASN A 74 6.36 -3.74 -0.62
C ASN A 74 6.58 -2.73 0.51
N SER A 75 6.89 -1.46 0.18
CA SER A 75 7.01 -0.40 1.18
C SER A 75 5.70 -0.12 1.90
N TYR A 76 4.58 -0.13 1.18
CA TYR A 76 3.25 0.02 1.76
C TYR A 76 2.96 -1.11 2.75
N GLY A 77 3.24 -2.36 2.39
CA GLY A 77 3.08 -3.50 3.28
C GLY A 77 3.93 -3.39 4.55
N ALA A 78 5.17 -2.92 4.44
CA ALA A 78 6.01 -2.67 5.61
C ALA A 78 5.39 -1.62 6.55
N VAL A 79 4.88 -0.50 6.02
CA VAL A 79 4.21 0.54 6.82
C VAL A 79 2.95 0.01 7.50
N ILE A 80 2.12 -0.76 6.79
CA ILE A 80 0.92 -1.38 7.38
C ILE A 80 1.28 -2.37 8.48
N LYS A 81 2.32 -3.22 8.28
CA LYS A 81 2.82 -4.12 9.32
C LYS A 81 3.27 -3.34 10.56
N THR A 82 4.05 -2.26 10.40
CA THR A 82 4.46 -1.39 11.52
C THR A 82 3.27 -0.77 12.24
N LEU A 83 2.27 -0.27 11.51
CA LEU A 83 1.05 0.28 12.08
C LEU A 83 0.29 -0.76 12.92
N ASN A 84 0.15 -1.99 12.43
CA ASN A 84 -0.50 -3.09 13.15
C ASN A 84 0.29 -3.52 14.41
N THR A 85 1.62 -3.52 14.35
CA THR A 85 2.46 -3.79 15.52
C THR A 85 2.26 -2.73 16.61
N ILE A 86 2.15 -1.45 16.23
CA ILE A 86 1.93 -0.36 17.19
C ILE A 86 0.57 -0.48 17.89
N LEU A 87 -0.45 -0.96 17.18
CA LEU A 87 -1.80 -1.17 17.70
C LEU A 87 -1.90 -2.27 18.77
N GLY A 88 -0.86 -3.08 18.98
CA GLY A 88 -0.93 -4.20 19.92
C GLY A 88 -1.88 -5.31 19.48
N THR A 89 -2.45 -5.23 18.27
CA THR A 89 -2.94 -6.40 17.56
C THR A 89 -1.72 -7.29 17.34
N GLN A 90 -1.55 -8.29 18.22
CA GLN A 90 -0.80 -9.48 17.86
C GLN A 90 -1.58 -10.13 16.72
N VAL A 91 -1.27 -9.70 15.51
CA VAL A 91 -1.42 -10.58 14.35
C VAL A 91 -0.33 -11.61 14.57
N ASP A 92 -0.71 -12.67 15.28
CA ASP A 92 0.07 -13.90 15.38
C ASP A 92 0.47 -14.31 13.96
N ASP A 93 1.72 -14.73 13.82
CA ASP A 93 2.49 -14.73 12.58
C ASP A 93 1.73 -15.28 11.35
N GLY A 94 1.72 -14.50 10.27
CA GLY A 94 1.38 -15.02 8.94
C GLY A 94 1.12 -13.93 7.91
N ASP A 95 1.76 -14.05 6.75
CA ASP A 95 1.53 -13.20 5.57
C ASP A 95 0.04 -13.13 5.13
N ASP A 96 -0.81 -13.99 5.69
CA ASP A 96 -2.21 -14.19 5.37
C ASP A 96 -3.11 -12.95 5.54
N ALA A 97 -2.98 -12.16 6.62
CA ALA A 97 -3.90 -11.04 6.85
C ALA A 97 -3.63 -9.85 5.91
N PHE A 98 -2.37 -9.61 5.56
CA PHE A 98 -2.00 -8.60 4.58
C PHE A 98 -2.29 -9.08 3.16
N ASP A 99 -2.07 -10.36 2.86
CA ASP A 99 -2.44 -10.97 1.59
C ASP A 99 -3.96 -10.98 1.37
N GLU A 100 -4.75 -11.17 2.42
CA GLU A 100 -6.21 -11.07 2.35
C GLU A 100 -6.66 -9.62 2.10
N PHE A 101 -6.00 -8.63 2.71
CA PHE A 101 -6.23 -7.22 2.40
C PHE A 101 -5.87 -6.88 0.94
N LEU A 102 -4.72 -7.36 0.45
CA LEU A 102 -4.31 -7.18 -0.96
C LEU A 102 -5.26 -7.87 -1.94
N LYS A 103 -5.84 -9.03 -1.57
CA LYS A 103 -6.87 -9.70 -2.36
C LYS A 103 -8.14 -8.85 -2.46
N ARG A 104 -8.67 -8.39 -1.33
CA ARG A 104 -9.92 -7.57 -1.31
C ARG A 104 -9.76 -6.20 -1.95
N ALA A 105 -8.56 -5.62 -1.92
CA ALA A 105 -8.27 -4.35 -2.59
C ALA A 105 -8.13 -4.47 -4.12
N ASN A 106 -8.07 -5.69 -4.65
CA ASN A 106 -7.97 -5.99 -6.09
C ASN A 106 -9.27 -6.55 -6.70
N GLU A 107 -10.33 -6.72 -5.90
CA GLU A 107 -11.72 -6.93 -6.35
C GLU A 107 -12.41 -5.60 -6.63
#